data_AF-A0A5S4G5M7-F1
#
_entry.id   AF-A0A5S4G5M7-F1
#
_cell.length_a   1.000
_cell.length_b   1.000
_cell.length_c   1.000
_cell.angle_alpha   90.00
_cell.angle_beta   90.00
_cell.angle_gamma   90.00
#
_symmetry.space_group_name_H-M   'P 1'
#
loop_
_entity.id
_entity.type
_entity.pdbx_description
1 polymer ?
#
loop_
_entity_poly.entity_id
_entity_poly.type
_entity_poly.pdbx_seq_one_letter_code
_entity_poly.pdbx_strand_id
1 'polypeptide(L)'
;MEVSYREEGVAAAASSVAGRLVADGVPARLAGGDPTLWGEDAEAEAAVRLGWLTLPRSSRELLPELGKLAERARAEGLTNVVLAGMGGSSLAAEVICATADVPLTVLDTTDPGQVRRALTDQLDATIVVVASKSGSTVETDCHLRIYRQLFADAGIDPAGRIVVVTDPGSPLEQLAVEGGHQLVLAVPDVGGRYSALSAYGLVPGALAGADVTRLLDDAGEVLPLLSRDTGNPGLDLGAALGGAALAGRDKLLLEDQLSGITGLPDWIEQLVAESTGKQGRGILPVVGADPAQVGDELIVAIESDVGDVRVDGPLGAQFLVWEYATAVAGLLLEIDPFDQPNVAESKENTATLLALPDLPTGAPAFTDGPVEVYGAVTAKDLPGVFAELLHAIPDGGYLAIMAYLDRLAAFDAPMPEGADFEQMTDAWMMADPATLRALLAMRTERPVTFGWGPRLLHSTGQYHKGGPQNGVFLQITGVVTDDVAVPGRPYTLGRLQLAQALGDLGALETRGRPAVRLHLTDRAAGVARLLAAAQEA
;
A
#
# COMPACT_ATOMS: atom_id res chain seq x y z
N MET A 1 -5.79 -23.31 -6.42
CA MET A 1 -5.63 -22.58 -5.16
C MET A 1 -5.60 -23.57 -4.02
N GLU A 2 -4.52 -23.61 -3.26
CA GLU A 2 -4.28 -24.53 -2.14
C GLU A 2 -3.71 -23.75 -0.96
N VAL A 3 -4.18 -24.09 0.25
CA VAL A 3 -3.65 -23.57 1.51
C VAL A 3 -3.29 -24.77 2.37
N SER A 4 -2.05 -24.82 2.85
CA SER A 4 -1.57 -25.93 3.68
C SER A 4 -0.79 -25.43 4.90
N TYR A 5 -0.99 -26.08 6.05
CA TYR A 5 -0.25 -25.78 7.27
C TYR A 5 1.00 -26.65 7.34
N ARG A 6 2.14 -26.02 7.65
CA ARG A 6 3.46 -26.66 7.78
C ARG A 6 3.93 -26.73 9.22
N GLU A 7 3.42 -25.87 10.09
CA GLU A 7 3.73 -25.83 11.52
C GLU A 7 2.54 -26.35 12.35
N GLU A 8 2.80 -27.24 13.31
CA GLU A 8 1.75 -27.92 14.08
C GLU A 8 0.96 -26.97 14.98
N GLY A 9 1.61 -25.97 15.57
CA GLY A 9 1.00 -24.92 16.38
C GLY A 9 0.01 -24.07 15.60
N VAL A 10 0.38 -23.61 14.39
CA VAL A 10 -0.53 -22.90 13.48
C VAL A 10 -1.68 -23.81 13.06
N ALA A 11 -1.40 -25.06 12.70
CA ALA A 11 -2.45 -26.01 12.33
C ALA A 11 -3.47 -26.22 13.47
N ALA A 12 -2.99 -26.32 14.71
CA ALA A 12 -3.82 -26.45 15.90
C ALA A 12 -4.63 -25.17 16.18
N ALA A 13 -4.01 -24.00 16.11
CA ALA A 13 -4.68 -22.70 16.28
C ALA A 13 -5.78 -22.50 15.24
N ALA A 14 -5.48 -22.72 13.95
CA ALA A 14 -6.43 -22.63 12.86
C ALA A 14 -7.59 -23.63 13.04
N SER A 15 -7.28 -24.89 13.36
CA SER A 15 -8.31 -25.92 13.57
C SER A 15 -9.24 -25.59 14.74
N SER A 16 -8.70 -24.98 15.81
CA SER A 16 -9.49 -24.62 17.00
C SER A 16 -10.58 -23.59 16.72
N VAL A 17 -10.35 -22.69 15.75
CA VAL A 17 -11.31 -21.66 15.34
C VAL A 17 -12.15 -22.08 14.14
N ALA A 18 -11.60 -22.84 13.20
CA ALA A 18 -12.29 -23.27 11.98
C ALA A 18 -13.56 -24.06 12.27
N GLY A 19 -13.53 -24.98 13.24
CA GLY A 19 -14.72 -25.75 13.62
C GLY A 19 -15.88 -24.88 14.13
N ARG A 20 -15.58 -23.78 14.83
CA ARG A 20 -16.58 -22.81 15.27
C ARG A 20 -17.13 -22.00 14.10
N LEU A 21 -16.26 -21.49 13.23
CA LEU A 21 -16.65 -20.73 12.04
C LEU A 21 -17.60 -21.54 11.14
N VAL A 22 -17.32 -22.84 10.95
CA VAL A 22 -18.20 -23.76 10.22
C VAL A 22 -19.52 -23.98 10.95
N ALA A 23 -19.49 -24.22 12.27
CA ALA A 23 -20.72 -24.40 13.05
C ALA A 23 -21.64 -23.17 13.01
N ASP A 24 -21.05 -21.97 12.93
CA ASP A 24 -21.76 -20.69 12.82
C ASP A 24 -22.18 -20.35 11.37
N GLY A 25 -21.88 -21.23 10.42
CA GLY A 25 -22.24 -21.10 9.00
C GLY A 25 -21.48 -20.01 8.25
N VAL A 26 -20.34 -19.56 8.78
CA VAL A 26 -19.56 -18.44 8.23
C VAL A 26 -19.23 -18.60 6.75
N PRO A 27 -18.79 -19.77 6.23
CA PRO A 27 -18.48 -19.91 4.80
C PRO A 27 -19.65 -19.57 3.88
N ALA A 28 -20.82 -20.13 4.15
CA ALA A 28 -22.01 -19.91 3.33
C ALA A 28 -22.56 -18.49 3.51
N ARG A 29 -22.54 -17.95 4.74
CA ARG A 29 -23.01 -16.59 5.05
C ARG A 29 -22.13 -15.53 4.38
N LEU A 30 -20.81 -15.67 4.48
CA LEU A 30 -19.86 -14.75 3.85
C LEU A 30 -19.97 -14.80 2.33
N ALA A 31 -19.96 -16.00 1.73
CA ALA A 31 -20.15 -16.14 0.28
C ALA A 31 -21.52 -15.64 -0.20
N GLY A 32 -22.53 -15.65 0.68
CA GLY A 32 -23.86 -15.10 0.44
C GLY A 32 -23.97 -13.58 0.66
N GLY A 33 -22.90 -12.91 1.10
CA GLY A 33 -22.90 -11.47 1.37
C GLY A 33 -23.70 -11.07 2.61
N ASP A 34 -23.72 -11.89 3.66
CA ASP A 34 -24.38 -11.56 4.93
C ASP A 34 -23.60 -10.46 5.69
N PRO A 35 -24.14 -9.24 5.80
CA PRO A 35 -23.44 -8.13 6.47
C PRO A 35 -23.44 -8.26 8.00
N THR A 36 -24.25 -9.15 8.57
CA THR A 36 -24.41 -9.28 10.03
C THR A 36 -23.25 -10.04 10.69
N LEU A 37 -22.29 -10.55 9.91
CA LEU A 37 -21.21 -11.40 10.41
C LEU A 37 -20.34 -10.70 11.46
N TRP A 38 -19.98 -9.43 11.26
CA TRP A 38 -19.02 -8.70 12.10
C TRP A 38 -19.66 -7.92 13.26
N GLY A 39 -20.91 -8.23 13.59
CA GLY A 39 -21.66 -7.59 14.68
C GLY A 39 -22.47 -6.37 14.24
N GLU A 40 -23.32 -5.89 15.15
CA GLU A 40 -24.31 -4.83 14.90
C GLU A 40 -23.66 -3.50 14.46
N ASP A 41 -22.53 -3.15 15.06
CA ASP A 41 -21.81 -1.89 14.76
C ASP A 41 -21.23 -1.87 13.33
N ALA A 42 -20.89 -3.05 12.77
CA ALA A 42 -20.29 -3.20 11.44
C ALA A 42 -21.33 -3.41 10.33
N GLU A 43 -22.56 -3.83 10.67
CA GLU A 43 -23.56 -4.27 9.69
C GLU A 43 -23.86 -3.20 8.63
N ALA A 44 -24.00 -1.94 9.05
CA ALA A 44 -24.32 -0.85 8.13
C ALA A 44 -23.21 -0.59 7.10
N GLU A 45 -21.94 -0.64 7.51
CA GLU A 45 -20.81 -0.47 6.60
C GLU A 45 -20.62 -1.73 5.74
N ALA A 46 -20.67 -2.93 6.34
CA ALA A 46 -20.57 -4.20 5.62
C ALA A 46 -21.65 -4.32 4.52
N ALA A 47 -22.89 -3.91 4.80
CA ALA A 47 -23.99 -3.96 3.83
C ALA A 47 -23.74 -3.18 2.53
N VAL A 48 -22.83 -2.21 2.55
CA VAL A 48 -22.44 -1.39 1.37
C VAL A 48 -20.98 -1.63 0.94
N ARG A 49 -20.39 -2.75 1.38
CA ARG A 49 -18.98 -3.09 1.14
C ARG A 49 -18.73 -4.51 0.67
N LEU A 50 -19.77 -5.33 0.47
CA LEU A 50 -19.64 -6.74 0.10
C LEU A 50 -19.73 -7.03 -1.40
N GLY A 51 -19.73 -6.01 -2.27
CA GLY A 51 -19.79 -6.20 -3.72
C GLY A 51 -18.62 -7.02 -4.29
N TRP A 52 -17.47 -7.00 -3.59
CA TRP A 52 -16.23 -7.66 -4.01
C TRP A 52 -16.39 -9.18 -4.17
N LEU A 53 -17.28 -9.81 -3.39
CA LEU A 53 -17.61 -11.23 -3.43
C LEU A 53 -18.04 -11.71 -4.83
N THR A 54 -18.56 -10.79 -5.65
CA THR A 54 -19.11 -11.10 -6.98
C THR A 54 -18.23 -10.64 -8.13
N LEU A 55 -17.15 -9.89 -7.87
CA LEU A 55 -16.26 -9.32 -8.90
C LEU A 55 -15.73 -10.34 -9.92
N PRO A 56 -15.36 -11.59 -9.55
CA PRO A 56 -14.93 -12.58 -10.54
C PRO A 56 -15.96 -12.82 -11.66
N ARG A 57 -17.24 -12.58 -11.37
CA ARG A 57 -18.36 -12.69 -12.33
C ARG A 57 -18.77 -11.32 -12.89
N SER A 58 -19.04 -10.35 -12.04
CA SER A 58 -19.59 -9.04 -12.44
C SER A 58 -18.59 -8.23 -13.26
N SER A 59 -17.30 -8.24 -12.91
CA SER A 59 -16.29 -7.50 -13.66
C SER A 59 -16.06 -8.02 -15.08
N ARG A 60 -16.54 -9.21 -15.42
CA ARG A 60 -16.50 -9.71 -16.80
C ARG A 60 -17.30 -8.83 -17.77
N GLU A 61 -18.29 -8.09 -17.26
CA GLU A 61 -19.07 -7.13 -18.04
C GLU A 61 -18.20 -5.96 -18.55
N LEU A 62 -17.06 -5.69 -17.91
CA LEU A 62 -16.10 -4.66 -18.34
C LEU A 62 -15.26 -5.10 -19.54
N LEU A 63 -15.05 -6.39 -19.77
CA LEU A 63 -14.10 -6.91 -20.76
C LEU A 63 -14.30 -6.35 -22.18
N PRO A 64 -15.54 -6.21 -22.72
CA PRO A 64 -15.74 -5.60 -24.04
C PRO A 64 -15.34 -4.13 -24.10
N GLU A 65 -15.52 -3.38 -23.01
CA GLU A 65 -15.13 -1.96 -22.92
C GLU A 65 -13.60 -1.84 -22.80
N LEU A 66 -12.98 -2.65 -21.94
CA LEU A 66 -11.52 -2.72 -21.78
C LEU A 66 -10.83 -3.09 -23.08
N GLY A 67 -11.38 -4.05 -23.84
CA GLY A 67 -10.86 -4.42 -25.16
C GLY A 67 -10.86 -3.25 -26.14
N LYS A 68 -11.97 -2.49 -26.23
CA LYS A 68 -12.05 -1.29 -27.07
C LYS A 68 -11.06 -0.22 -26.64
N LEU A 69 -10.92 -0.02 -25.33
CA LEU A 69 -10.02 0.97 -24.75
C LEU A 69 -8.55 0.66 -25.10
N ALA A 70 -8.13 -0.60 -24.90
CA ALA A 70 -6.78 -1.07 -25.21
C ALA A 70 -6.50 -1.08 -26.72
N GLU A 71 -7.46 -1.50 -27.56
CA GLU A 71 -7.32 -1.45 -29.02
C GLU A 71 -7.16 -0.03 -29.53
N ARG A 72 -7.94 0.93 -29.00
CA ARG A 72 -7.79 2.35 -29.32
C ARG A 72 -6.42 2.86 -28.93
N ALA A 73 -6.01 2.64 -27.68
CA ALA A 73 -4.70 3.08 -27.17
C ALA A 73 -3.56 2.56 -28.08
N ARG A 74 -3.60 1.27 -28.44
CA ARG A 74 -2.62 0.67 -29.37
C ARG A 74 -2.67 1.30 -30.77
N ALA A 75 -3.87 1.53 -31.33
CA ALA A 75 -4.03 2.13 -32.65
C ALA A 75 -3.50 3.57 -32.72
N GLU A 76 -3.54 4.29 -31.60
CA GLU A 76 -3.03 5.66 -31.45
C GLU A 76 -1.55 5.71 -31.02
N GLY A 77 -0.90 4.55 -30.83
CA GLY A 77 0.50 4.48 -30.41
C GLY A 77 0.73 4.83 -28.93
N LEU A 78 -0.31 4.70 -28.10
CA LEU A 78 -0.25 4.98 -26.66
C LEU A 78 0.29 3.76 -25.92
N THR A 79 1.61 3.68 -25.81
CA THR A 79 2.32 2.54 -25.19
C THR A 79 2.83 2.82 -23.79
N ASN A 80 2.88 4.08 -23.35
CA ASN A 80 3.29 4.45 -22.00
C ASN A 80 2.06 4.67 -21.12
N VAL A 81 1.80 3.73 -20.19
CA VAL A 81 0.64 3.81 -19.29
C VAL A 81 1.09 4.36 -17.94
N VAL A 82 0.48 5.47 -17.53
CA VAL A 82 0.68 6.08 -16.22
C VAL A 82 -0.59 5.93 -15.39
N LEU A 83 -0.49 5.36 -14.19
CA LEU A 83 -1.61 5.25 -13.25
C LEU A 83 -1.43 6.24 -12.10
N ALA A 84 -2.30 7.26 -12.04
CA ALA A 84 -2.43 8.15 -10.91
C ALA A 84 -3.53 7.64 -9.96
N GLY A 85 -3.13 7.02 -8.86
CA GLY A 85 -4.03 6.41 -7.88
C GLY A 85 -3.32 6.16 -6.55
N MET A 86 -4.08 6.02 -5.47
CA MET A 86 -3.55 5.76 -4.13
C MET A 86 -4.15 4.48 -3.55
N GLY A 87 -3.34 3.71 -2.81
CA GLY A 87 -3.77 2.52 -2.10
C GLY A 87 -4.49 1.52 -3.02
N GLY A 88 -5.77 1.28 -2.75
CA GLY A 88 -6.56 0.28 -3.48
C GLY A 88 -6.79 0.63 -4.95
N SER A 89 -6.58 1.89 -5.33
CA SER A 89 -6.66 2.36 -6.71
C SER A 89 -5.34 2.26 -7.48
N SER A 90 -4.26 1.73 -6.88
CA SER A 90 -2.96 1.56 -7.54
C SER A 90 -2.31 0.19 -7.31
N LEU A 91 -2.32 -0.30 -6.06
CA LEU A 91 -1.55 -1.49 -5.65
C LEU A 91 -1.86 -2.75 -6.44
N ALA A 92 -3.14 -3.08 -6.63
CA ALA A 92 -3.51 -4.29 -7.38
C ALA A 92 -3.06 -4.20 -8.85
N ALA A 93 -3.16 -3.02 -9.47
CA ALA A 93 -2.70 -2.81 -10.84
C ALA A 93 -1.18 -2.95 -10.97
N GLU A 94 -0.43 -2.46 -9.97
CA GLU A 94 1.02 -2.64 -9.88
C GLU A 94 1.39 -4.13 -9.87
N VAL A 95 0.73 -4.94 -9.02
CA VAL A 95 0.95 -6.39 -8.94
C VAL A 95 0.57 -7.10 -10.23
N ILE A 96 -0.59 -6.75 -10.83
CA ILE A 96 -1.06 -7.32 -12.10
C ILE A 96 -0.03 -7.10 -13.21
N CYS A 97 0.45 -5.87 -13.37
CA CYS A 97 1.38 -5.51 -14.44
C CYS A 97 2.77 -6.08 -14.20
N ALA A 98 3.28 -6.04 -12.96
CA ALA A 98 4.56 -6.63 -12.60
C ALA A 98 4.58 -8.15 -12.83
N THR A 99 3.53 -8.86 -12.41
CA THR A 99 3.40 -10.31 -12.62
C THR A 99 3.27 -10.68 -14.10
N ALA A 100 2.60 -9.83 -14.89
CA ALA A 100 2.45 -10.02 -16.33
C ALA A 100 3.67 -9.55 -17.16
N ASP A 101 4.69 -8.97 -16.52
CA ASP A 101 5.86 -8.37 -17.16
C ASP A 101 5.48 -7.31 -18.23
N VAL A 102 4.53 -6.44 -17.89
CA VAL A 102 4.11 -5.32 -18.74
C VAL A 102 4.36 -3.97 -18.05
N PRO A 103 4.79 -2.93 -18.78
CA PRO A 103 5.18 -1.67 -18.18
C PRO A 103 3.98 -0.88 -17.66
N LEU A 104 4.05 -0.43 -16.41
CA LEU A 104 3.11 0.49 -15.80
C LEU A 104 3.86 1.47 -14.89
N THR A 105 3.71 2.77 -15.14
CA THR A 105 4.23 3.80 -14.23
C THR A 105 3.17 4.16 -13.21
N VAL A 106 3.38 3.83 -11.93
CA VAL A 106 2.44 4.17 -10.85
C VAL A 106 2.86 5.47 -10.16
N LEU A 107 1.92 6.41 -10.07
CA LEU A 107 2.04 7.67 -9.34
C LEU A 107 1.14 7.64 -8.10
N ASP A 108 1.68 7.03 -7.05
CA ASP A 108 1.12 6.96 -5.70
C ASP A 108 1.94 7.76 -4.67
N THR A 109 2.61 8.79 -5.18
CA THR A 109 3.55 9.65 -4.47
C THR A 109 3.18 11.12 -4.65
N THR A 110 3.67 11.98 -3.76
CA THR A 110 3.68 13.44 -3.97
C THR A 110 5.10 13.98 -4.06
N ASP A 111 6.10 13.09 -4.16
CA ASP A 111 7.48 13.50 -4.33
C ASP A 111 7.69 14.14 -5.71
N PRO A 112 8.13 15.42 -5.78
CA PRO A 112 8.30 16.12 -7.05
C PRO A 112 9.33 15.47 -7.98
N GLY A 113 10.37 14.83 -7.43
CA GLY A 113 11.41 14.16 -8.23
C GLY A 113 10.82 12.97 -8.99
N GLN A 114 10.11 12.09 -8.27
CA GLN A 114 9.45 10.93 -8.87
C GLN A 114 8.37 11.32 -9.87
N VAL A 115 7.52 12.30 -9.55
CA VAL A 115 6.48 12.78 -10.48
C VAL A 115 7.12 13.34 -11.74
N ARG A 116 8.17 14.17 -11.63
CA ARG A 116 8.85 14.76 -12.79
C ARG A 116 9.41 13.70 -13.75
N ARG A 117 9.99 12.60 -13.24
CA ARG A 117 10.49 11.51 -14.10
C ARG A 117 9.36 10.96 -14.98
N ALA A 118 8.18 10.74 -14.41
CA ALA A 118 7.01 10.29 -15.15
C ALA A 118 6.50 11.34 -16.17
N LEU A 119 6.54 12.63 -15.84
CA LEU A 119 6.11 13.71 -16.75
C LEU A 119 6.99 13.83 -18.00
N THR A 120 8.28 13.49 -17.90
CA THR A 120 9.24 13.63 -19.01
C THR A 120 9.31 12.40 -19.90
N ASP A 121 8.76 11.27 -19.48
CA ASP A 121 8.89 10.01 -20.21
C ASP A 121 7.83 9.88 -21.31
N GLN A 122 8.28 9.95 -22.57
CA GLN A 122 7.50 9.58 -23.76
C GLN A 122 6.10 10.21 -23.85
N LEU A 123 5.94 11.49 -23.50
CA LEU A 123 4.63 12.17 -23.41
C LEU A 123 3.69 11.94 -24.61
N ASP A 124 4.24 11.93 -25.84
CA ASP A 124 3.48 11.70 -27.08
C ASP A 124 2.83 10.30 -27.15
N ALA A 125 3.40 9.32 -26.47
CA ALA A 125 2.92 7.94 -26.37
C ALA A 125 2.22 7.66 -25.02
N THR A 126 2.02 8.67 -24.18
CA THR A 126 1.44 8.51 -22.84
C THR A 126 -0.09 8.50 -22.85
N ILE A 127 -0.67 7.56 -22.10
CA ILE A 127 -2.05 7.56 -21.63
C ILE A 127 -2.07 7.50 -20.10
N VAL A 128 -2.92 8.31 -19.47
CA VAL A 128 -3.00 8.45 -18.02
C VAL A 128 -4.31 7.88 -17.52
N VAL A 129 -4.24 6.90 -16.64
CA VAL A 129 -5.37 6.40 -15.86
C VAL A 129 -5.43 7.16 -14.54
N VAL A 130 -6.52 7.88 -14.30
CA VAL A 130 -6.77 8.65 -13.07
C VAL A 130 -7.82 7.91 -12.27
N ALA A 131 -7.39 7.25 -11.20
CA ALA A 131 -8.17 6.30 -10.43
C ALA A 131 -8.39 6.81 -9.00
N SER A 132 -9.65 7.07 -8.63
CA SER A 132 -10.02 7.43 -7.26
C SER A 132 -11.48 7.10 -6.99
N LYS A 133 -11.72 6.28 -5.96
CA LYS A 133 -13.06 5.92 -5.50
C LYS A 133 -13.90 7.14 -5.12
N SER A 134 -13.40 7.94 -4.17
CA SER A 134 -14.12 9.12 -3.70
C SER A 134 -14.14 10.26 -4.71
N GLY A 135 -13.27 10.21 -5.74
CA GLY A 135 -13.05 11.31 -6.66
C GLY A 135 -12.44 12.56 -6.02
N SER A 136 -11.95 12.46 -4.78
CA SER A 136 -11.48 13.59 -3.96
C SER A 136 -10.11 13.38 -3.33
N THR A 137 -9.43 12.27 -3.67
CA THR A 137 -8.06 11.99 -3.24
C THR A 137 -7.12 13.11 -3.71
N VAL A 138 -6.45 13.80 -2.77
CA VAL A 138 -5.69 15.03 -3.06
C VAL A 138 -4.51 14.77 -3.99
N GLU A 139 -3.84 13.63 -3.82
CA GLU A 139 -2.69 13.22 -4.63
C GLU A 139 -3.13 12.97 -6.09
N THR A 140 -4.21 12.21 -6.28
CA THR A 140 -4.81 11.95 -7.59
C THR A 140 -5.30 13.23 -8.27
N ASP A 141 -5.93 14.16 -7.55
CA ASP A 141 -6.33 15.48 -8.09
C ASP A 141 -5.11 16.29 -8.54
N CYS A 142 -4.01 16.26 -7.78
CA CYS A 142 -2.77 16.93 -8.17
C CYS A 142 -2.22 16.36 -9.48
N HIS A 143 -2.11 15.03 -9.60
CA HIS A 143 -1.62 14.36 -10.81
C HIS A 143 -2.50 14.67 -12.03
N LEU A 144 -3.83 14.62 -11.88
CA LEU A 144 -4.77 14.98 -12.94
C LEU A 144 -4.54 16.42 -13.44
N ARG A 145 -4.42 17.38 -12.52
CA ARG A 145 -4.18 18.79 -12.87
C ARG A 145 -2.87 18.98 -13.61
N ILE A 146 -1.81 18.34 -13.14
CA ILE A 146 -0.47 18.42 -13.72
C ILE A 146 -0.48 17.84 -15.15
N TYR A 147 -1.03 16.63 -15.36
CA TYR A 147 -1.09 16.03 -16.69
C TYR A 147 -1.99 16.78 -17.65
N ARG A 148 -3.15 17.29 -17.19
CA ARG A 148 -4.03 18.13 -18.04
C ARG A 148 -3.30 19.36 -18.55
N GLN A 149 -2.55 20.04 -17.67
CA GLN A 149 -1.76 21.20 -18.07
C GLN A 149 -0.62 20.81 -19.01
N LEU A 150 0.11 19.73 -18.68
CA LEU A 150 1.24 19.25 -19.49
C LEU A 150 0.83 18.88 -20.91
N PHE A 151 -0.28 18.14 -21.08
CA PHE A 151 -0.81 17.81 -22.40
C PHE A 151 -1.23 19.07 -23.16
N ALA A 152 -1.95 19.99 -22.50
CA ALA A 152 -2.39 21.23 -23.13
C ALA A 152 -1.21 22.10 -23.60
N ASP A 153 -0.15 22.22 -22.78
CA ASP A 153 1.07 22.96 -23.12
C ASP A 153 1.84 22.31 -24.28
N ALA A 154 1.76 20.98 -24.41
CA ALA A 154 2.32 20.22 -25.54
C ALA A 154 1.42 20.23 -26.79
N GLY A 155 0.23 20.84 -26.75
CA GLY A 155 -0.74 20.83 -27.85
C GLY A 155 -1.44 19.48 -28.06
N ILE A 156 -1.42 18.60 -27.06
CA ILE A 156 -2.10 17.32 -27.03
C ILE A 156 -3.44 17.49 -26.31
N ASP A 157 -4.54 17.01 -26.92
CA ASP A 157 -5.86 17.08 -26.29
C ASP A 157 -5.95 16.11 -25.08
N PRO A 158 -6.12 16.62 -23.84
CA PRO A 158 -6.23 15.76 -22.66
C PRO A 158 -7.42 14.81 -22.70
N ALA A 159 -8.49 15.11 -23.45
CA ALA A 159 -9.68 14.25 -23.56
C ALA A 159 -9.34 12.87 -24.16
N GLY A 160 -8.40 12.84 -25.12
CA GLY A 160 -7.93 11.59 -25.74
C GLY A 160 -6.86 10.84 -24.93
N ARG A 161 -6.25 11.49 -23.93
CA ARG A 161 -5.12 10.92 -23.17
C ARG A 161 -5.43 10.52 -21.74
N ILE A 162 -6.60 10.88 -21.23
CA ILE A 162 -6.97 10.62 -19.83
C ILE A 162 -8.16 9.66 -19.79
N VAL A 163 -7.99 8.60 -19.01
CA VAL A 163 -9.04 7.64 -18.64
C VAL A 163 -9.31 7.79 -17.15
N VAL A 164 -10.55 8.07 -16.79
CA VAL A 164 -10.99 8.22 -15.41
C VAL A 164 -11.65 6.92 -14.95
N VAL A 165 -11.24 6.44 -13.78
CA VAL A 165 -11.87 5.32 -13.07
C VAL A 165 -12.33 5.80 -11.71
N THR A 166 -13.64 5.78 -11.47
CA THR A 166 -14.24 6.33 -10.25
C THR A 166 -15.61 5.73 -9.98
N ASP A 167 -16.16 5.97 -8.80
CA ASP A 167 -17.51 5.55 -8.46
C ASP A 167 -18.56 6.48 -9.08
N PRO A 168 -19.78 5.96 -9.36
CA PRO A 168 -20.91 6.79 -9.79
C PRO A 168 -21.22 7.89 -8.78
N GLY A 169 -21.49 9.09 -9.29
CA GLY A 169 -21.83 10.30 -8.52
C GLY A 169 -20.63 11.05 -7.94
N SER A 170 -19.39 10.60 -8.18
CA SER A 170 -18.20 11.25 -7.61
C SER A 170 -17.91 12.61 -8.26
N PRO A 171 -17.20 13.53 -7.58
CA PRO A 171 -16.71 14.76 -8.20
C PRO A 171 -15.81 14.50 -9.42
N LEU A 172 -15.10 13.37 -9.42
CA LEU A 172 -14.20 12.98 -10.51
C LEU A 172 -14.98 12.50 -11.74
N GLU A 173 -16.16 11.89 -11.57
CA GLU A 173 -17.08 11.59 -12.68
C GLU A 173 -17.50 12.88 -13.38
N GLN A 174 -17.94 13.88 -12.61
CA GLN A 174 -18.36 15.18 -13.15
C GLN A 174 -17.23 15.84 -13.94
N LEU A 175 -16.02 15.85 -13.39
CA LEU A 175 -14.83 16.36 -14.07
C LEU A 175 -14.50 15.58 -15.35
N ALA A 176 -14.70 14.26 -15.36
CA ALA A 176 -14.49 13.43 -16.55
C ALA A 176 -15.46 13.82 -17.67
N VAL A 177 -16.75 13.95 -17.34
CA VAL A 177 -17.81 14.34 -18.28
C VAL A 177 -17.58 15.74 -18.82
N GLU A 178 -17.29 16.71 -17.95
CA GLU A 178 -17.01 18.10 -18.34
C GLU A 178 -15.74 18.22 -19.20
N GLY A 179 -14.72 17.41 -18.90
CA GLY A 179 -13.46 17.37 -19.63
C GLY A 179 -13.47 16.54 -20.90
N GLY A 180 -14.56 15.82 -21.20
CA GLY A 180 -14.63 14.87 -22.31
C GLY A 180 -13.68 13.68 -22.18
N HIS A 181 -13.23 13.38 -20.96
CA HIS A 181 -12.33 12.26 -20.69
C HIS A 181 -13.06 10.93 -20.86
N GLN A 182 -12.32 9.88 -21.19
CA GLN A 182 -12.86 8.52 -21.17
C GLN A 182 -13.20 8.17 -19.71
N LEU A 183 -14.37 7.58 -19.47
CA LEU A 183 -14.87 7.31 -18.14
C LEU A 183 -15.27 5.84 -18.04
N VAL A 184 -14.71 5.15 -17.04
CA VAL A 184 -15.12 3.79 -16.66
C VAL A 184 -15.62 3.86 -15.22
N LEU A 185 -16.90 3.56 -15.00
CA LEU A 185 -17.49 3.56 -13.67
C LEU A 185 -17.22 2.23 -12.95
N ALA A 186 -16.77 2.33 -11.71
CA ALA A 186 -16.60 1.19 -10.81
C ALA A 186 -17.93 0.83 -10.11
N VAL A 187 -17.93 -0.30 -9.39
CA VAL A 187 -19.08 -0.72 -8.57
C VAL A 187 -18.94 -0.09 -7.17
N PRO A 188 -19.91 0.72 -6.70
CA PRO A 188 -19.72 1.56 -5.50
C PRO A 188 -19.71 0.79 -4.18
N ASP A 189 -20.27 -0.42 -4.14
CA ASP A 189 -20.37 -1.28 -2.96
C ASP A 189 -19.11 -2.12 -2.70
N VAL A 190 -17.97 -1.72 -3.29
CA VAL A 190 -16.66 -2.39 -3.17
C VAL A 190 -15.67 -1.47 -2.45
N GLY A 191 -15.15 -1.87 -1.29
CA GLY A 191 -14.09 -1.12 -0.58
C GLY A 191 -12.80 -1.04 -1.40
N GLY A 192 -12.01 0.03 -1.25
CA GLY A 192 -10.82 0.27 -2.07
C GLY A 192 -9.80 -0.87 -2.04
N ARG A 193 -9.43 -1.36 -0.85
CA ARG A 193 -8.51 -2.50 -0.69
C ARG A 193 -9.09 -3.86 -1.12
N TYR A 194 -10.41 -3.94 -1.32
CA TYR A 194 -11.14 -5.12 -1.82
C TYR A 194 -11.49 -5.00 -3.32
N SER A 195 -10.81 -4.09 -4.04
CA SER A 195 -11.18 -3.71 -5.40
C SER A 195 -10.23 -4.24 -6.47
N ALA A 196 -9.37 -5.21 -6.13
CA ALA A 196 -8.33 -5.72 -7.02
C ALA A 196 -8.88 -6.22 -8.36
N LEU A 197 -10.02 -6.92 -8.32
CA LEU A 197 -10.71 -7.47 -9.50
C LEU A 197 -11.79 -6.53 -10.07
N SER A 198 -11.82 -5.25 -9.67
CA SER A 198 -12.74 -4.24 -10.19
C SER A 198 -12.11 -3.38 -11.28
N ALA A 199 -12.83 -2.38 -11.79
CA ALA A 199 -12.30 -1.40 -12.74
C ALA A 199 -10.96 -0.77 -12.30
N TYR A 200 -10.72 -0.60 -10.99
CA TYR A 200 -9.49 -0.01 -10.46
C TYR A 200 -8.23 -0.83 -10.77
N GLY A 201 -8.30 -2.16 -10.73
CA GLY A 201 -7.19 -3.03 -11.13
C GLY A 201 -7.21 -3.36 -12.63
N LEU A 202 -8.40 -3.60 -13.19
CA LEU A 202 -8.53 -4.14 -14.55
C LEU A 202 -8.30 -3.09 -15.65
N VAL A 203 -8.69 -1.82 -15.45
CA VAL A 203 -8.49 -0.76 -16.47
C VAL A 203 -7.00 -0.49 -16.72
N PRO A 204 -6.17 -0.16 -15.72
CA PRO A 204 -4.75 0.04 -15.94
C PRO A 204 -4.05 -1.24 -16.42
N GLY A 205 -4.42 -2.41 -15.88
CA GLY A 205 -3.87 -3.70 -16.33
C GLY A 205 -4.11 -3.98 -17.81
N ALA A 206 -5.36 -3.82 -18.27
CA ALA A 206 -5.73 -4.04 -19.67
C ALA A 206 -5.05 -3.05 -20.62
N LEU A 207 -4.94 -1.78 -20.21
CA LEU A 207 -4.23 -0.74 -20.97
C LEU A 207 -2.72 -1.02 -21.09
N ALA A 208 -2.09 -1.49 -20.00
CA ALA A 208 -0.68 -1.87 -20.00
C ALA A 208 -0.41 -3.16 -20.80
N GLY A 209 -1.45 -3.98 -21.02
CA GLY A 209 -1.39 -5.19 -21.84
C GLY A 209 -1.46 -6.50 -21.07
N ALA A 210 -1.78 -6.47 -19.77
CA ALA A 210 -1.99 -7.68 -18.97
C ALA A 210 -3.27 -8.42 -19.40
N ASP A 211 -3.25 -9.76 -19.30
CA ASP A 211 -4.42 -10.59 -19.58
C ASP A 211 -5.40 -10.59 -18.39
N VAL A 212 -6.22 -9.54 -18.34
CA VAL A 212 -7.26 -9.38 -17.32
C VAL A 212 -8.39 -10.39 -17.44
N THR A 213 -8.55 -11.07 -18.60
CA THR A 213 -9.56 -12.12 -18.75
C THR A 213 -9.12 -13.36 -17.98
N ARG A 214 -7.86 -13.76 -18.15
CA ARG A 214 -7.26 -14.84 -17.38
C ARG A 214 -7.30 -14.57 -15.89
N LEU A 215 -7.02 -13.34 -15.47
CA LEU A 215 -7.12 -12.94 -14.05
C LEU A 215 -8.53 -13.21 -13.47
N LEU A 216 -9.59 -12.89 -14.22
CA LEU A 216 -10.96 -13.17 -13.80
C LEU A 216 -11.32 -14.67 -13.90
N ASP A 217 -10.74 -15.41 -14.84
CA ASP A 217 -10.90 -16.87 -14.93
C ASP A 217 -10.30 -17.55 -13.68
N ASP A 218 -9.06 -17.20 -13.32
CA ASP A 218 -8.35 -17.69 -12.14
C ASP A 218 -9.17 -17.49 -10.85
N ALA A 219 -9.73 -16.28 -10.66
CA ALA A 219 -10.60 -15.96 -9.53
C ALA A 219 -11.94 -16.72 -9.59
N GLY A 220 -12.49 -16.89 -10.79
CA GLY A 220 -13.73 -17.60 -11.04
C GLY A 220 -13.65 -19.10 -10.70
N GLU A 221 -12.47 -19.72 -10.87
CA GLU A 221 -12.23 -21.13 -10.55
C GLU A 221 -12.27 -21.41 -9.03
N VAL A 222 -11.78 -20.49 -8.20
CA VAL A 222 -11.77 -20.67 -6.74
C VAL A 222 -13.11 -20.29 -6.10
N LEU A 223 -13.90 -19.40 -6.71
CA LEU A 223 -15.15 -18.87 -6.15
C LEU A 223 -16.13 -19.96 -5.61
N PRO A 224 -16.38 -21.11 -6.28
CA PRO A 224 -17.26 -22.16 -5.77
C PRO A 224 -16.72 -22.92 -4.54
N LEU A 225 -15.43 -22.76 -4.21
CA LEU A 225 -14.81 -23.36 -3.03
C LEU A 225 -15.06 -22.52 -1.77
N LEU A 226 -15.26 -21.22 -1.94
CA LEU A 226 -15.30 -20.23 -0.84
C LEU A 226 -16.58 -20.29 0.01
N SER A 227 -17.58 -21.05 -0.42
CA SER A 227 -18.80 -21.33 0.35
C SER A 227 -18.79 -22.69 1.05
N ARG A 228 -17.71 -23.47 0.92
CA ARG A 228 -17.63 -24.84 1.46
C ARG A 228 -17.16 -24.83 2.91
N ASP A 229 -17.60 -25.83 3.67
CA ASP A 229 -17.17 -26.06 5.05
C ASP A 229 -15.76 -26.68 5.14
N THR A 230 -15.30 -27.32 4.06
CA THR A 230 -13.99 -27.98 3.98
C THR A 230 -13.35 -27.73 2.61
N GLY A 231 -12.01 -27.66 2.58
CA GLY A 231 -11.25 -27.32 1.36
C GLY A 231 -11.58 -25.92 0.85
N ASN A 232 -11.83 -24.99 1.77
CA ASN A 232 -12.16 -23.61 1.48
C ASN A 232 -10.92 -22.76 1.75
N PRO A 233 -10.16 -22.36 0.72
CA PRO A 233 -8.88 -21.70 0.93
C PRO A 233 -9.00 -20.34 1.63
N GLY A 234 -10.11 -19.61 1.44
CA GLY A 234 -10.36 -18.36 2.15
C GLY A 234 -10.62 -18.57 3.64
N LEU A 235 -11.38 -19.61 4.00
CA LEU A 235 -11.61 -20.01 5.39
C LEU A 235 -10.32 -20.51 6.04
N ASP A 236 -9.59 -21.39 5.37
CA ASP A 236 -8.37 -22.01 5.92
C ASP A 236 -7.30 -20.95 6.19
N LEU A 237 -7.03 -20.07 5.21
CA LEU A 237 -6.08 -18.97 5.41
C LEU A 237 -6.59 -17.99 6.48
N GLY A 238 -7.87 -17.62 6.46
CA GLY A 238 -8.43 -16.70 7.46
C GLY A 238 -8.40 -17.26 8.89
N ALA A 239 -8.62 -18.56 9.05
CA ALA A 239 -8.50 -19.27 10.32
C ALA A 239 -7.05 -19.31 10.81
N ALA A 240 -6.07 -19.47 9.90
CA ALA A 240 -4.65 -19.38 10.26
C ALA A 240 -4.27 -17.96 10.70
N LEU A 241 -4.63 -16.93 9.93
CA LEU A 241 -4.34 -15.53 10.24
C LEU A 241 -4.96 -15.11 11.58
N GLY A 242 -6.28 -15.27 11.72
CA GLY A 242 -6.99 -14.86 12.94
C GLY A 242 -6.69 -15.76 14.14
N GLY A 243 -6.55 -17.06 13.93
CA GLY A 243 -6.20 -18.01 15.00
C GLY A 243 -4.79 -17.77 15.56
N ALA A 244 -3.80 -17.52 14.69
CA ALA A 244 -2.45 -17.16 15.11
C ALA A 244 -2.44 -15.82 15.87
N ALA A 245 -3.14 -14.80 15.37
CA ALA A 245 -3.24 -13.50 16.04
C ALA A 245 -3.87 -13.61 17.44
N LEU A 246 -4.95 -14.40 17.59
CA LEU A 246 -5.57 -14.68 18.90
C LEU A 246 -4.63 -15.46 19.84
N ALA A 247 -3.69 -16.23 19.29
CA ALA A 247 -2.65 -16.93 20.04
C ALA A 247 -1.41 -16.05 20.32
N GLY A 248 -1.43 -14.78 19.94
CA GLY A 248 -0.33 -13.83 20.15
C GLY A 248 0.69 -13.74 19.01
N ARG A 249 0.43 -14.40 17.87
CA ARG A 249 1.24 -14.32 16.65
C ARG A 249 0.60 -13.36 15.64
N ASP A 250 0.72 -12.07 15.90
CA ASP A 250 0.07 -10.99 15.14
C ASP A 250 1.01 -10.28 14.14
N LYS A 251 2.25 -10.77 13.98
CA LYS A 251 3.22 -10.25 13.00
C LYS A 251 3.24 -11.17 11.78
N LEU A 252 2.57 -10.76 10.70
CA LEU A 252 2.46 -11.52 9.46
C LEU A 252 3.67 -11.23 8.57
N LEU A 253 4.56 -12.20 8.42
CA LEU A 253 5.64 -12.15 7.44
C LEU A 253 5.19 -12.86 6.16
N LEU A 254 5.53 -12.26 5.02
CA LEU A 254 5.21 -12.79 3.70
C LEU A 254 6.50 -13.17 2.98
N GLU A 255 6.63 -14.46 2.67
CA GLU A 255 7.78 -15.01 1.95
C GLU A 255 7.37 -15.30 0.51
N ASP A 256 7.91 -14.56 -0.45
CA ASP A 256 7.57 -14.65 -1.87
C ASP A 256 8.80 -14.80 -2.78
N GLN A 257 10.01 -15.03 -2.26
CA GLN A 257 11.25 -15.04 -3.05
C GLN A 257 11.26 -16.08 -4.19
N LEU A 258 10.46 -17.13 -4.08
CA LEU A 258 10.34 -18.19 -5.09
C LEU A 258 9.03 -18.11 -5.89
N SER A 259 8.17 -17.12 -5.63
CA SER A 259 6.90 -16.97 -6.32
C SER A 259 7.08 -16.39 -7.72
N GLY A 260 6.23 -16.83 -8.66
CA GLY A 260 6.08 -16.19 -9.96
C GLY A 260 5.24 -14.91 -9.91
N ILE A 261 4.79 -14.46 -8.73
CA ILE A 261 3.89 -13.33 -8.54
C ILE A 261 4.64 -12.17 -7.90
N THR A 262 5.04 -11.19 -8.71
CA THR A 262 5.84 -10.06 -8.24
C THR A 262 4.97 -8.99 -7.57
N GLY A 263 5.35 -8.58 -6.35
CA GLY A 263 4.75 -7.46 -5.63
C GLY A 263 3.48 -7.79 -4.84
N LEU A 264 3.05 -9.06 -4.82
CA LEU A 264 1.86 -9.47 -4.08
C LEU A 264 1.91 -9.13 -2.58
N PRO A 265 3.06 -9.26 -1.87
CA PRO A 265 3.16 -8.85 -0.47
C PRO A 265 2.80 -7.40 -0.18
N ASP A 266 3.14 -6.44 -1.06
CA ASP A 266 2.79 -5.03 -0.88
C ASP A 266 1.28 -4.78 -0.93
N TRP A 267 0.57 -5.53 -1.79
CA TRP A 267 -0.89 -5.45 -1.84
C TRP A 267 -1.54 -6.13 -0.62
N ILE A 268 -1.01 -7.28 -0.17
CA ILE A 268 -1.48 -7.95 1.06
C ILE A 268 -1.24 -7.05 2.27
N GLU A 269 -0.12 -6.33 2.33
CA GLU A 269 0.18 -5.38 3.40
C GLU A 269 -0.96 -4.38 3.57
N GLN A 270 -1.37 -3.73 2.48
CA GLN A 270 -2.49 -2.80 2.53
C GLN A 270 -3.76 -3.51 3.01
N LEU A 271 -4.12 -4.62 2.37
CA LEU A 271 -5.36 -5.33 2.64
C LEU A 271 -5.46 -5.68 4.14
N VAL A 272 -4.45 -6.33 4.69
CA VAL A 272 -4.45 -6.83 6.06
C VAL A 272 -4.31 -5.68 7.06
N ALA A 273 -3.37 -4.75 6.85
CA ALA A 273 -3.13 -3.67 7.81
C ALA A 273 -4.34 -2.72 7.91
N GLU A 274 -4.95 -2.35 6.78
CA GLU A 274 -6.08 -1.42 6.76
C GLU A 274 -7.39 -2.10 7.19
N SER A 275 -7.58 -3.38 6.88
CA SER A 275 -8.74 -4.14 7.38
C SER A 275 -8.67 -4.44 8.87
N THR A 276 -7.48 -4.77 9.40
CA THR A 276 -7.39 -5.32 10.77
C THR A 276 -6.90 -4.33 11.83
N GLY A 277 -6.13 -3.32 11.45
CA GLY A 277 -5.44 -2.41 12.38
C GLY A 277 -6.35 -1.35 13.00
N LYS A 278 -7.25 -1.74 13.90
CA LYS A 278 -8.23 -0.83 14.55
C LYS A 278 -8.62 -1.32 15.93
N GLN A 279 -9.16 -0.40 16.74
CA GLN A 279 -9.65 -0.68 18.09
C GLN A 279 -8.59 -1.32 19.01
N GLY A 280 -7.31 -1.02 18.79
CA GLY A 280 -6.20 -1.60 19.56
C GLY A 280 -5.89 -3.07 19.21
N ARG A 281 -6.49 -3.60 18.15
CA ARG A 281 -6.28 -4.95 17.60
C ARG A 281 -5.72 -4.85 16.18
N GLY A 282 -5.22 -5.97 15.66
CA GLY A 282 -4.86 -6.11 14.25
C GLY A 282 -3.67 -7.01 14.03
N ILE A 283 -3.47 -7.38 12.77
CA ILE A 283 -2.32 -8.14 12.28
C ILE A 283 -1.40 -7.13 11.59
N LEU A 284 -0.13 -7.07 11.98
CA LEU A 284 0.89 -6.25 11.32
C LEU A 284 1.54 -7.05 10.21
N PRO A 285 1.35 -6.71 8.92
CA PRO A 285 2.14 -7.27 7.86
C PRO A 285 3.55 -6.68 7.88
N VAL A 286 4.55 -7.52 7.66
CA VAL A 286 5.97 -7.17 7.62
C VAL A 286 6.52 -7.67 6.29
N VAL A 287 6.60 -6.78 5.31
CA VAL A 287 7.02 -7.11 3.95
C VAL A 287 8.54 -6.95 3.78
N GLY A 288 9.15 -7.89 3.04
CA GLY A 288 10.57 -7.84 2.66
C GLY A 288 11.53 -7.95 3.84
N ALA A 289 11.08 -8.52 4.97
CA ALA A 289 11.91 -8.77 6.15
C ALA A 289 12.16 -10.27 6.33
N ASP A 290 13.38 -10.60 6.75
CA ASP A 290 13.68 -11.94 7.23
C ASP A 290 13.01 -12.20 8.58
N PRO A 291 12.59 -13.44 8.87
CA PRO A 291 12.06 -13.81 10.18
C PRO A 291 13.04 -13.49 11.30
N ALA A 292 12.60 -12.72 12.29
CA ALA A 292 13.37 -12.50 13.52
C ALA A 292 13.35 -13.75 14.42
N GLN A 293 12.56 -14.77 14.07
CA GLN A 293 12.38 -16.03 14.80
C GLN A 293 11.85 -15.80 16.22
N VAL A 294 11.03 -14.76 16.38
CA VAL A 294 10.37 -14.44 17.65
C VAL A 294 8.98 -15.05 17.69
N GLY A 295 8.51 -15.37 18.90
CA GLY A 295 7.31 -16.18 19.12
C GLY A 295 5.98 -15.54 18.68
N ASP A 296 6.00 -14.29 18.19
CA ASP A 296 4.83 -13.56 17.71
C ASP A 296 4.75 -13.42 16.17
N GLU A 297 5.61 -14.11 15.43
CA GLU A 297 5.60 -14.13 13.96
C GLU A 297 4.74 -15.27 13.39
N LEU A 298 3.94 -14.98 12.37
CA LEU A 298 3.31 -15.94 11.47
C LEU A 298 3.92 -15.76 10.07
N ILE A 299 4.58 -16.78 9.55
CA ILE A 299 5.22 -16.75 8.23
C ILE A 299 4.28 -17.43 7.24
N VAL A 300 3.78 -16.66 6.27
CA VAL A 300 2.98 -17.19 5.16
C VAL A 300 3.82 -17.14 3.89
N ALA A 301 4.09 -18.33 3.34
CA ALA A 301 4.87 -18.53 2.14
C ALA A 301 3.96 -18.59 0.90
N ILE A 302 4.29 -17.81 -0.12
CA ILE A 302 3.61 -17.75 -1.40
C ILE A 302 4.41 -18.61 -2.38
N GLU A 303 3.83 -19.73 -2.82
CA GLU A 303 4.47 -20.68 -3.74
C GLU A 303 5.81 -21.29 -3.27
N SER A 304 6.08 -21.21 -1.96
CA SER A 304 7.30 -21.70 -1.32
C SER A 304 6.98 -22.64 -0.14
N ASP A 305 7.93 -23.52 0.20
CA ASP A 305 7.85 -24.42 1.36
C ASP A 305 8.48 -23.81 2.64
N VAL A 306 8.94 -22.57 2.58
CA VAL A 306 9.62 -21.88 3.69
C VAL A 306 8.63 -20.99 4.44
N GLY A 307 7.86 -21.58 5.38
CA GLY A 307 6.93 -20.84 6.23
C GLY A 307 6.01 -21.75 7.07
N ASP A 308 5.19 -21.15 7.92
CA ASP A 308 4.20 -21.86 8.74
C ASP A 308 2.95 -22.27 7.94
N VAL A 309 2.59 -21.43 6.97
CA VAL A 309 1.46 -21.64 6.06
C VAL A 309 1.96 -21.47 4.63
N ARG A 310 1.59 -22.37 3.73
CA ARG A 310 1.87 -22.27 2.29
C ARG A 310 0.58 -21.96 1.54
N VAL A 311 0.65 -21.00 0.64
CA VAL A 311 -0.46 -20.53 -0.19
C VAL A 311 -0.06 -20.59 -1.67
N ASP A 312 -0.70 -21.48 -2.44
CA ASP A 312 -0.40 -21.71 -3.86
C ASP A 312 -1.59 -21.39 -4.75
N GLY A 313 -1.37 -20.63 -5.81
CA GLY A 313 -2.36 -20.43 -6.84
C GLY A 313 -2.10 -19.20 -7.70
N PRO A 314 -2.80 -19.09 -8.84
CA PRO A 314 -2.62 -17.99 -9.76
C PRO A 314 -3.10 -16.66 -9.15
N LEU A 315 -2.58 -15.54 -9.67
CA LEU A 315 -2.80 -14.20 -9.11
C LEU A 315 -4.28 -13.85 -8.88
N GLY A 316 -5.17 -14.18 -9.82
CA GLY A 316 -6.60 -13.88 -9.68
C GLY A 316 -7.23 -14.61 -8.49
N ALA A 317 -6.81 -15.85 -8.24
CA ALA A 317 -7.24 -16.62 -7.08
C ALA A 317 -6.62 -16.09 -5.78
N GLN A 318 -5.37 -15.64 -5.81
CA GLN A 318 -4.69 -15.03 -4.66
C GLN A 318 -5.46 -13.80 -4.17
N PHE A 319 -5.80 -12.86 -5.06
CA PHE A 319 -6.56 -11.66 -4.68
C PHE A 319 -7.84 -12.03 -3.93
N LEU A 320 -8.67 -12.90 -4.51
CA LEU A 320 -9.95 -13.25 -3.91
C LEU A 320 -9.78 -14.02 -2.58
N VAL A 321 -8.83 -14.96 -2.49
CA VAL A 321 -8.62 -15.74 -1.27
C VAL A 321 -8.10 -14.86 -0.13
N TRP A 322 -7.17 -13.95 -0.39
CA TRP A 322 -6.67 -13.03 0.63
C TRP A 322 -7.76 -12.06 1.11
N GLU A 323 -8.64 -11.60 0.22
CA GLU A 323 -9.81 -10.79 0.58
C GLU A 323 -10.75 -11.57 1.54
N TYR A 324 -11.11 -12.81 1.20
CA TYR A 324 -11.90 -13.69 2.08
C TYR A 324 -11.19 -13.97 3.41
N ALA A 325 -9.91 -14.31 3.37
CA ALA A 325 -9.13 -14.63 4.56
C ALA A 325 -9.04 -13.45 5.52
N THR A 326 -8.85 -12.24 4.99
CA THR A 326 -8.82 -11.01 5.77
C THR A 326 -10.17 -10.71 6.41
N ALA A 327 -11.28 -10.93 5.69
CA ALA A 327 -12.63 -10.75 6.22
C ALA A 327 -12.94 -11.75 7.35
N VAL A 328 -12.51 -13.01 7.21
CA VAL A 328 -12.60 -14.05 8.26
C VAL A 328 -11.70 -13.72 9.46
N ALA A 329 -10.48 -13.23 9.23
CA ALA A 329 -9.61 -12.79 10.31
C ALA A 329 -10.20 -11.60 11.08
N GLY A 330 -10.82 -10.64 10.39
CA GLY A 330 -11.56 -9.53 11.00
C GLY A 330 -12.70 -10.01 11.89
N LEU A 331 -13.44 -11.03 11.45
CA LEU A 331 -14.49 -11.67 12.27
C LEU A 331 -13.91 -12.27 13.56
N LEU A 332 -12.83 -13.03 13.47
CA LEU A 332 -12.18 -13.65 14.62
C LEU A 332 -11.59 -12.61 15.60
N LEU A 333 -11.13 -11.48 15.07
CA LEU A 333 -10.62 -10.36 15.85
C LEU A 333 -11.73 -9.41 16.34
N GLU A 334 -13.00 -9.72 16.08
CA GLU A 334 -14.18 -8.92 16.46
C GLU A 334 -14.08 -7.45 16.01
N ILE A 335 -13.70 -7.24 14.76
CA ILE A 335 -13.57 -5.92 14.13
C ILE A 335 -14.29 -5.88 12.79
N ASP A 336 -14.70 -4.69 12.38
CA ASP A 336 -15.17 -4.45 11.01
C ASP A 336 -13.97 -4.46 10.04
N PRO A 337 -13.87 -5.39 9.07
CA PRO A 337 -12.76 -5.40 8.12
C PRO A 337 -12.92 -4.38 6.99
N PHE A 338 -14.06 -3.68 6.86
CA PHE A 338 -14.39 -2.83 5.72
C PHE A 338 -14.30 -1.33 5.98
N ASP A 339 -14.35 -0.89 7.24
CA ASP A 339 -14.14 0.51 7.63
C ASP A 339 -12.64 0.88 7.74
N GLN A 340 -12.35 2.18 7.92
CA GLN A 340 -10.99 2.71 8.11
C GLN A 340 -11.01 4.04 8.89
N PRO A 341 -11.41 4.03 10.17
CA PRO A 341 -11.74 5.26 10.89
C PRO A 341 -10.51 6.12 11.23
N ASN A 342 -9.28 5.57 11.18
CA ASN A 342 -8.10 6.24 11.68
C ASN A 342 -7.23 6.90 10.62
N VAL A 343 -7.61 6.84 9.34
CA VAL A 343 -6.93 7.58 8.25
C VAL A 343 -7.48 8.99 8.04
N ALA A 344 -8.69 9.29 8.53
CA ALA A 344 -9.34 10.59 8.34
C ALA A 344 -8.55 11.74 8.99
N GLU A 345 -8.02 11.53 10.20
CA GLU A 345 -7.29 12.56 10.93
C GLU A 345 -6.02 13.01 10.21
N SER A 346 -5.21 12.10 9.65
CA SER A 346 -4.02 12.50 8.87
C SER A 346 -4.43 13.37 7.66
N LYS A 347 -5.58 13.10 7.03
CA LYS A 347 -6.11 13.89 5.90
C LYS A 347 -6.57 15.27 6.36
N GLU A 348 -7.29 15.35 7.47
CA GLU A 348 -7.75 16.61 8.06
C GLU A 348 -6.58 17.50 8.53
N ASN A 349 -5.58 16.89 9.19
CA ASN A 349 -4.35 17.56 9.58
C ASN A 349 -3.62 18.11 8.36
N THR A 350 -3.47 17.31 7.30
CA THR A 350 -2.86 17.75 6.03
C THR A 350 -3.60 18.94 5.44
N ALA A 351 -4.94 18.88 5.35
CA ALA A 351 -5.75 19.98 4.83
C ALA A 351 -5.60 21.26 5.66
N THR A 352 -5.57 21.13 6.98
CA THR A 352 -5.35 22.25 7.91
C THR A 352 -3.96 22.87 7.71
N LEU A 353 -2.93 22.06 7.58
CA LEU A 353 -1.55 22.51 7.35
C LEU A 353 -1.39 23.23 6.01
N LEU A 354 -2.05 22.74 4.96
CA LEU A 354 -2.04 23.39 3.64
C LEU A 354 -2.73 24.76 3.62
N ALA A 355 -3.64 25.01 4.55
CA ALA A 355 -4.32 26.30 4.68
C ALA A 355 -3.47 27.37 5.41
N LEU A 356 -2.40 26.97 6.11
CA LEU A 356 -1.47 27.91 6.75
C LEU A 356 -0.59 28.60 5.70
N PRO A 357 -0.09 29.83 5.97
CA PRO A 357 0.91 30.46 5.11
C PRO A 357 2.22 29.66 5.11
N ASP A 358 2.69 29.27 6.30
CA ASP A 358 3.92 28.51 6.51
C ASP A 358 3.63 27.21 7.27
N LEU A 359 4.36 26.14 6.91
CA LEU A 359 4.24 24.87 7.61
C LEU A 359 4.99 24.93 8.95
N PRO A 360 4.40 24.48 10.06
CA PRO A 360 5.02 24.50 11.39
C PRO A 360 6.04 23.38 11.52
N THR A 361 7.22 23.54 10.92
CA THR A 361 8.29 22.51 10.97
C THR A 361 8.96 22.40 12.33
N GLY A 362 8.83 23.39 13.20
CA GLY A 362 9.50 23.46 14.50
C GLY A 362 11.00 23.76 14.38
N ALA A 363 11.71 23.67 15.51
CA ALA A 363 13.17 23.75 15.56
C ALA A 363 13.75 22.35 15.84
N PRO A 364 14.88 21.98 15.23
CA PRO A 364 15.51 20.69 15.48
C PRO A 364 16.04 20.61 16.92
N ALA A 365 15.97 19.42 17.51
CA ALA A 365 16.60 19.10 18.79
C ALA A 365 18.12 19.17 18.68
N PHE A 366 18.69 18.69 17.57
CA PHE A 366 20.07 18.86 17.16
C PHE A 366 20.22 18.56 15.65
N THR A 367 21.42 18.79 15.12
CA THR A 367 21.79 18.50 13.73
C THR A 367 23.04 17.61 13.73
N ASP A 368 23.02 16.54 12.93
CA ASP A 368 24.14 15.62 12.70
C ASP A 368 24.44 15.60 11.19
N GLY A 369 25.43 16.41 10.79
CA GLY A 369 25.79 16.60 9.39
C GLY A 369 24.60 17.14 8.56
N PRO A 370 24.18 16.44 7.49
CA PRO A 370 23.04 16.85 6.65
C PRO A 370 21.66 16.51 7.24
N VAL A 371 21.59 15.96 8.46
CA VAL A 371 20.35 15.49 9.07
C VAL A 371 19.97 16.35 10.28
N GLU A 372 18.79 16.95 10.22
CA GLU A 372 18.14 17.60 11.36
C GLU A 372 17.22 16.63 12.09
N VAL A 373 17.32 16.57 13.42
CA VAL A 373 16.56 15.64 14.26
C VAL A 373 15.45 16.39 15.00
N TYR A 374 14.22 15.92 14.89
CA TYR A 374 13.03 16.49 15.53
C TYR A 374 12.32 15.43 16.39
N GLY A 375 11.74 15.87 17.49
CA GLY A 375 11.05 15.02 18.47
C GLY A 375 11.70 15.07 19.85
N ALA A 376 11.09 14.37 20.80
CA ALA A 376 11.60 14.28 22.16
C ALA A 376 12.69 13.20 22.25
N VAL A 377 13.94 13.59 21.93
CA VAL A 377 15.11 12.71 22.00
C VAL A 377 16.13 13.19 23.03
N THR A 378 16.79 12.24 23.70
CA THR A 378 17.87 12.55 24.65
C THR A 378 19.26 12.47 24.00
N ALA A 379 19.39 11.62 22.98
CA ALA A 379 20.59 11.44 22.17
C ALA A 379 21.12 12.75 21.55
N LYS A 380 22.39 12.74 21.16
CA LYS A 380 23.13 13.89 20.58
C LYS A 380 23.75 13.60 19.21
N ASP A 381 23.57 12.39 18.71
CA ASP A 381 24.01 11.90 17.41
C ASP A 381 22.98 10.89 16.88
N LEU A 382 23.06 10.57 15.59
CA LEU A 382 22.14 9.61 14.96
C LEU A 382 22.25 8.17 15.49
N PRO A 383 23.45 7.61 15.76
CA PRO A 383 23.54 6.27 16.35
C PRO A 383 22.80 6.19 17.70
N GLY A 384 22.94 7.21 18.56
CA GLY A 384 22.21 7.30 19.81
C GLY A 384 20.70 7.41 19.62
N VAL A 385 20.22 8.13 18.60
CA VAL A 385 18.78 8.20 18.27
C VAL A 385 18.25 6.82 17.85
N PHE A 386 18.98 6.08 17.02
CA PHE A 386 18.58 4.73 16.62
C PHE A 386 18.55 3.78 17.82
N ALA A 387 19.56 3.83 18.70
CA ALA A 387 19.55 3.05 19.94
C ALA A 387 18.37 3.41 20.85
N GLU A 388 18.04 4.71 20.99
CA GLU A 388 16.90 5.19 21.78
C GLU A 388 15.56 4.67 21.23
N LEU A 389 15.38 4.71 19.90
CA LEU A 389 14.18 4.17 19.23
C LEU A 389 14.05 2.66 19.39
N LEU A 390 15.14 1.91 19.17
CA LEU A 390 15.14 0.45 19.30
C LEU A 390 14.86 0.01 20.74
N HIS A 391 15.41 0.72 21.72
CA HIS A 391 15.16 0.46 23.14
C HIS A 391 13.73 0.81 23.57
N ALA A 392 13.08 1.74 22.88
CA ALA A 392 11.71 2.13 23.16
C ALA A 392 10.66 1.13 22.63
N ILE A 393 11.04 0.14 21.83
CA ILE A 393 10.11 -0.85 21.28
C ILE A 393 9.59 -1.74 22.42
N PRO A 394 8.27 -1.77 22.69
CA PRO A 394 7.71 -2.64 23.71
C PRO A 394 7.81 -4.12 23.35
N ASP A 395 7.64 -4.99 24.34
CA ASP A 395 7.39 -6.42 24.10
C ASP A 395 6.18 -6.59 23.17
N GLY A 396 6.31 -7.41 22.13
CA GLY A 396 5.26 -7.55 21.10
C GLY A 396 5.14 -6.34 20.15
N GLY A 397 6.04 -5.36 20.24
CA GLY A 397 6.06 -4.13 19.43
C GLY A 397 6.89 -4.20 18.15
N TYR A 398 7.00 -3.08 17.45
CA TYR A 398 7.74 -2.96 16.19
C TYR A 398 8.28 -1.53 16.00
N LEU A 399 9.28 -1.40 15.13
CA LEU A 399 9.72 -0.11 14.60
C LEU A 399 9.15 0.07 13.19
N ALA A 400 8.55 1.23 12.89
CA ALA A 400 8.13 1.60 11.55
C ALA A 400 8.97 2.76 11.01
N ILE A 401 9.63 2.53 9.87
CA ILE A 401 10.33 3.56 9.11
C ILE A 401 9.37 4.11 8.04
N MET A 402 9.14 5.41 8.04
CA MET A 402 8.19 6.09 7.15
C MET A 402 8.92 7.15 6.34
N ALA A 403 9.22 6.87 5.07
CA ALA A 403 10.04 7.75 4.23
C ALA A 403 9.21 8.56 3.24
N TYR A 404 9.19 9.87 3.40
CA TYR A 404 8.63 10.85 2.45
C TYR A 404 9.77 11.39 1.57
N LEU A 405 10.26 10.53 0.69
CA LEU A 405 11.37 10.78 -0.21
C LEU A 405 11.07 10.16 -1.59
N ASP A 406 11.95 10.44 -2.53
CA ASP A 406 11.92 9.89 -3.88
C ASP A 406 12.42 8.43 -3.90
N ARG A 407 11.52 7.48 -4.15
CA ARG A 407 11.85 6.04 -4.18
C ARG A 407 12.79 5.64 -5.32
N LEU A 408 12.96 6.50 -6.33
CA LEU A 408 13.81 6.22 -7.49
C LEU A 408 15.16 6.94 -7.41
N ALA A 409 15.39 7.80 -6.41
CA ALA A 409 16.61 8.60 -6.32
C ALA A 409 17.88 7.74 -6.12
N ALA A 410 17.77 6.53 -5.56
CA ALA A 410 18.89 5.62 -5.44
C ALA A 410 19.50 5.26 -6.81
N PHE A 411 18.68 5.18 -7.86
CA PHE A 411 19.12 4.88 -9.22
C PHE A 411 19.92 6.01 -9.88
N ASP A 412 19.87 7.22 -9.33
CA ASP A 412 20.65 8.38 -9.78
C ASP A 412 22.04 8.45 -9.12
N ALA A 413 22.38 7.51 -8.24
CA ALA A 413 23.67 7.47 -7.56
C ALA A 413 24.83 7.48 -8.58
N PRO A 414 25.92 8.26 -8.34
CA PRO A 414 27.04 8.31 -9.27
C PRO A 414 27.71 6.94 -9.44
N MET A 415 27.89 6.50 -10.68
CA MET A 415 28.54 5.22 -11.01
C MET A 415 29.90 5.44 -11.66
N PRO A 416 30.92 4.62 -11.33
CA PRO A 416 32.16 4.56 -12.09
C PRO A 416 31.89 4.22 -13.57
N GLU A 417 32.69 4.79 -14.47
CA GLU A 417 32.62 4.42 -15.89
C GLU A 417 32.97 2.94 -16.07
N GLY A 418 32.08 2.18 -16.70
CA GLY A 418 32.24 0.73 -16.87
C GLY A 418 31.92 -0.10 -15.62
N ALA A 419 31.18 0.45 -14.65
CA ALA A 419 30.69 -0.31 -13.50
C ALA A 419 29.94 -1.56 -13.95
N ASP A 420 30.25 -2.69 -13.31
CA ASP A 420 29.49 -3.92 -13.50
C ASP A 420 28.19 -3.90 -12.68
N PHE A 421 27.34 -4.91 -12.89
CA PHE A 421 26.03 -4.99 -12.25
C PHE A 421 26.12 -5.09 -10.71
N GLU A 422 27.17 -5.73 -10.18
CA GLU A 422 27.40 -5.86 -8.74
C GLU A 422 27.72 -4.49 -8.15
N GLN A 423 28.65 -3.75 -8.77
CA GLN A 423 29.01 -2.39 -8.37
C GLN A 423 27.83 -1.42 -8.45
N MET A 424 26.98 -1.54 -9.46
CA MET A 424 25.76 -0.74 -9.58
C MET A 424 24.78 -1.05 -8.44
N THR A 425 24.56 -2.33 -8.16
CA THR A 425 23.67 -2.79 -7.08
C THR A 425 24.16 -2.28 -5.73
N ASP A 426 25.44 -2.43 -5.42
CA ASP A 426 26.02 -1.94 -4.17
C ASP A 426 25.83 -0.43 -4.00
N ALA A 427 26.10 0.34 -5.05
CA ALA A 427 25.98 1.79 -5.00
C ALA A 427 24.52 2.25 -4.86
N TRP A 428 23.56 1.58 -5.50
CA TRP A 428 22.12 1.83 -5.27
C TRP A 428 21.72 1.48 -3.85
N MET A 429 22.16 0.35 -3.32
CA MET A 429 21.85 -0.08 -1.95
C MET A 429 22.42 0.88 -0.89
N MET A 430 23.58 1.49 -1.16
CA MET A 430 24.19 2.53 -0.30
C MET A 430 23.56 3.92 -0.47
N ALA A 431 22.64 4.09 -1.43
CA ALA A 431 21.90 5.32 -1.69
C ALA A 431 20.39 5.18 -1.41
N ASP A 432 19.91 3.98 -1.10
CA ASP A 432 18.51 3.69 -0.84
C ASP A 432 18.18 3.80 0.66
N PRO A 433 17.27 4.71 1.08
CA PRO A 433 16.84 4.76 2.47
C PRO A 433 16.13 3.48 2.93
N ALA A 434 15.60 2.63 2.04
CA ALA A 434 15.01 1.34 2.40
C ALA A 434 16.03 0.38 3.03
N THR A 435 17.32 0.51 2.69
CA THR A 435 18.43 -0.24 3.32
C THR A 435 18.50 -0.02 4.83
N LEU A 436 18.02 1.12 5.33
CA LEU A 436 17.98 1.42 6.75
C LEU A 436 17.18 0.37 7.54
N ARG A 437 16.12 -0.19 6.93
CA ARG A 437 15.29 -1.23 7.55
C ARG A 437 16.13 -2.44 7.95
N ALA A 438 16.90 -2.98 7.02
CA ALA A 438 17.75 -4.16 7.27
C ALA A 438 18.84 -3.87 8.31
N LEU A 439 19.47 -2.68 8.24
CA LEU A 439 20.50 -2.26 9.19
C LEU A 439 19.97 -2.17 10.63
N LEU A 440 18.76 -1.64 10.81
CA LEU A 440 18.13 -1.54 12.13
C LEU A 440 17.53 -2.89 12.58
N ALA A 441 16.99 -3.69 11.67
CA ALA A 441 16.47 -5.02 11.97
C ALA A 441 17.56 -5.95 12.54
N MET A 442 18.80 -5.86 12.06
CA MET A 442 19.93 -6.62 12.64
C MET A 442 20.26 -6.28 14.09
N ARG A 443 19.68 -5.22 14.66
CA ARG A 443 19.97 -4.69 16.00
C ARG A 443 18.83 -4.89 16.99
N THR A 444 17.76 -5.54 16.57
CA THR A 444 16.60 -5.80 17.42
C THR A 444 16.02 -7.16 17.09
N GLU A 445 15.44 -7.81 18.08
CA GLU A 445 14.64 -9.02 17.88
C GLU A 445 13.20 -8.67 17.46
N ARG A 446 12.88 -7.38 17.32
CA ARG A 446 11.54 -6.90 16.98
C ARG A 446 11.45 -6.57 15.49
N PRO A 447 10.29 -6.78 14.83
CA PRO A 447 10.11 -6.43 13.44
C PRO A 447 10.39 -4.95 13.16
N VAL A 448 11.03 -4.68 12.02
CA VAL A 448 11.23 -3.34 11.48
C VAL A 448 10.54 -3.26 10.12
N THR A 449 9.50 -2.45 10.02
CA THR A 449 8.76 -2.20 8.77
C THR A 449 9.29 -0.96 8.06
N PHE A 450 9.05 -0.87 6.76
CA PHE A 450 9.40 0.29 5.95
C PHE A 450 8.24 0.64 5.02
N GLY A 451 7.85 1.92 4.96
CA GLY A 451 6.80 2.40 4.08
C GLY A 451 7.17 3.72 3.41
N TRP A 452 6.83 3.85 2.13
CA TRP A 452 6.94 5.09 1.38
C TRP A 452 5.72 5.98 1.62
N GLY A 453 5.95 7.24 2.00
CA GLY A 453 4.91 8.26 2.14
C GLY A 453 4.76 9.06 0.85
N PRO A 454 3.53 9.43 0.45
CA PRO A 454 2.24 9.21 1.13
C PRO A 454 1.56 7.85 0.92
N ARG A 455 2.09 6.92 0.10
CA ARG A 455 1.49 5.58 -0.14
C ARG A 455 1.08 4.86 1.16
N LEU A 456 1.95 4.85 2.17
CA LEU A 456 1.70 4.22 3.47
C LEU A 456 0.46 4.78 4.20
N LEU A 457 0.06 6.03 3.93
CA LEU A 457 -1.14 6.62 4.53
C LEU A 457 -2.43 5.93 4.08
N HIS A 458 -2.37 5.26 2.93
CA HIS A 458 -3.45 4.47 2.34
C HIS A 458 -3.16 2.96 2.42
N SER A 459 -2.22 2.56 3.30
CA SER A 459 -1.86 1.17 3.64
C SER A 459 -1.73 1.04 5.16
N THR A 460 -0.52 0.87 5.68
CA THR A 460 -0.20 0.63 7.09
C THR A 460 -0.57 1.78 8.02
N GLY A 461 -0.83 2.97 7.50
CA GLY A 461 -1.24 4.15 8.27
C GLY A 461 -2.45 3.91 9.17
N GLN A 462 -3.42 3.10 8.74
CA GLN A 462 -4.55 2.69 9.56
C GLN A 462 -4.08 1.87 10.78
N TYR A 463 -3.23 0.85 10.58
CA TYR A 463 -2.64 0.06 11.65
C TYR A 463 -1.77 0.89 12.60
N HIS A 464 -0.89 1.75 12.07
CA HIS A 464 0.00 2.59 12.86
C HIS A 464 -0.77 3.47 13.87
N LYS A 465 -2.00 3.87 13.52
CA LYS A 465 -2.85 4.75 14.33
C LYS A 465 -3.87 3.96 15.17
N GLY A 466 -4.58 3.02 14.55
CA GLY A 466 -5.71 2.29 15.13
C GLY A 466 -5.37 0.94 15.76
N GLY A 467 -4.24 0.33 15.39
CA GLY A 467 -3.79 -0.96 15.90
C GLY A 467 -3.27 -0.91 17.34
N PRO A 468 -2.70 -2.00 17.86
CA PRO A 468 -2.18 -2.08 19.23
C PRO A 468 -1.19 -0.94 19.55
N GLN A 469 -1.11 -0.50 20.82
CA GLN A 469 -0.21 0.57 21.27
C GLN A 469 1.22 0.06 21.50
N ASN A 470 1.86 -0.43 20.43
CA ASN A 470 3.16 -1.11 20.49
C ASN A 470 4.13 -0.69 19.38
N GLY A 471 3.79 0.34 18.59
CA GLY A 471 4.64 0.86 17.52
C GLY A 471 5.54 2.01 17.98
N VAL A 472 6.78 2.02 17.49
CA VAL A 472 7.72 3.15 17.54
C VAL A 472 7.97 3.63 16.12
N PHE A 473 8.05 4.94 15.89
CA PHE A 473 8.00 5.51 14.54
C PHE A 473 9.21 6.37 14.22
N LEU A 474 9.85 6.07 13.10
CA LEU A 474 10.92 6.87 12.52
C LEU A 474 10.44 7.47 11.19
N GLN A 475 10.14 8.77 11.18
CA GLN A 475 9.76 9.47 9.97
C GLN A 475 10.98 10.10 9.29
N ILE A 476 11.15 9.91 7.99
CA ILE A 476 12.20 10.54 7.19
C ILE A 476 11.55 11.49 6.20
N THR A 477 12.03 12.73 6.16
CA THR A 477 11.61 13.77 5.20
C THR A 477 12.86 14.40 4.61
N GLY A 478 12.76 15.13 3.49
CA GLY A 478 13.92 15.82 2.94
C GLY A 478 13.54 17.06 2.15
N VAL A 479 14.48 18.01 2.07
CA VAL A 479 14.31 19.25 1.32
C VAL A 479 13.95 18.95 -0.14
N VAL A 480 13.01 19.70 -0.71
CA VAL A 480 12.69 19.67 -2.14
C VAL A 480 13.37 20.87 -2.79
N THR A 481 14.33 20.63 -3.68
CA THR A 481 15.02 21.69 -4.42
C THR A 481 14.31 22.07 -5.72
N ASP A 482 13.72 21.07 -6.39
CA ASP A 482 13.06 21.18 -7.68
C ASP A 482 11.60 20.79 -7.58
N ASP A 483 10.76 21.75 -7.17
CA ASP A 483 9.35 21.50 -6.89
C ASP A 483 8.46 21.53 -8.16
N VAL A 484 7.25 20.97 -8.05
CA VAL A 484 6.24 20.93 -9.10
C VAL A 484 5.02 21.70 -8.63
N ALA A 485 4.65 22.74 -9.38
CA ALA A 485 3.42 23.48 -9.14
C ALA A 485 2.19 22.63 -9.47
N VAL A 486 1.12 22.77 -8.69
CA VAL A 486 -0.15 22.10 -8.95
C VAL A 486 -1.15 23.10 -9.56
N PRO A 487 -1.54 22.96 -10.84
CA PRO A 487 -2.42 23.92 -11.50
C PRO A 487 -3.76 24.12 -10.77
N GLY A 488 -4.05 25.39 -10.41
CA GLY A 488 -5.27 25.75 -9.69
C GLY A 488 -5.27 25.48 -8.19
N ARG A 489 -4.12 25.10 -7.60
CA ARG A 489 -3.94 24.98 -6.14
C ARG A 489 -2.92 26.02 -5.64
N PRO A 490 -3.03 26.50 -4.38
CA PRO A 490 -2.12 27.49 -3.82
C PRO A 490 -0.82 26.87 -3.27
N TYR A 491 -0.54 25.61 -3.58
CA TYR A 491 0.60 24.84 -3.07
C TYR A 491 1.24 24.00 -4.18
N THR A 492 2.47 23.59 -3.94
CA THR A 492 3.25 22.69 -4.78
C THR A 492 3.18 21.25 -4.26
N LEU A 493 3.70 20.29 -5.02
CA LEU A 493 3.81 18.90 -4.59
C LEU A 493 4.74 18.72 -3.39
N GLY A 494 5.89 19.41 -3.34
CA GLY A 494 6.81 19.36 -2.21
C GLY A 494 6.19 19.91 -0.93
N ARG A 495 5.38 20.98 -1.03
CA ARG A 495 4.60 21.48 0.10
C ARG A 495 3.54 20.47 0.55
N LEU A 496 2.85 19.83 -0.38
CA LEU A 496 1.88 18.77 -0.08
C LEU A 496 2.53 17.58 0.62
N GLN A 497 3.66 17.08 0.11
CA GLN A 497 4.42 15.98 0.71
C GLN A 497 4.82 16.28 2.16
N LEU A 498 5.38 17.46 2.42
CA LEU A 498 5.77 17.87 3.78
C LEU A 498 4.55 18.05 4.68
N ALA A 499 3.44 18.60 4.18
CA ALA A 499 2.20 18.71 4.93
C ALA A 499 1.60 17.34 5.29
N GLN A 500 1.68 16.35 4.37
CA GLN A 500 1.27 14.97 4.63
C GLN A 500 2.13 14.32 5.71
N ALA A 501 3.45 14.46 5.62
CA ALA A 501 4.38 13.96 6.64
C ALA A 501 4.09 14.55 8.03
N LEU A 502 3.95 15.87 8.11
CA LEU A 502 3.64 16.58 9.36
C LEU A 502 2.26 16.22 9.90
N GLY A 503 1.25 16.11 9.04
CA GLY A 503 -0.11 15.78 9.44
C GLY A 503 -0.23 14.37 10.00
N ASP A 504 0.53 13.43 9.42
CA ASP A 504 0.61 12.06 9.92
C ASP A 504 1.41 11.95 11.23
N LEU A 505 2.53 12.66 11.33
CA LEU A 505 3.31 12.74 12.57
C LEU A 505 2.46 13.28 13.73
N GLY A 506 1.71 14.36 13.50
CA GLY A 506 0.80 14.92 14.49
C GLY A 506 -0.32 13.96 14.92
N ALA A 507 -0.80 13.10 14.00
CA ALA A 507 -1.81 12.08 14.32
C ALA A 507 -1.24 10.95 15.20
N LEU A 508 0.04 10.60 15.01
CA LEU A 508 0.76 9.67 15.88
C LEU A 508 1.02 10.28 17.26
N GLU A 509 1.53 11.52 17.32
CA GLU A 509 1.83 12.22 18.57
C GLU A 509 0.58 12.43 19.44
N THR A 510 -0.54 12.82 18.84
CA THR A 510 -1.84 12.98 19.53
C THR A 510 -2.32 11.68 20.18
N ARG A 511 -1.86 10.52 19.67
CA ARG A 511 -2.12 9.19 20.23
C ARG A 511 -1.03 8.70 21.20
N GLY A 512 -0.08 9.55 21.55
CA GLY A 512 1.05 9.18 22.43
C GLY A 512 1.93 8.08 21.84
N ARG A 513 2.02 7.99 20.51
CA ARG A 513 2.91 7.06 19.81
C ARG A 513 4.32 7.66 19.80
N PRO A 514 5.37 6.96 20.28
CA PRO A 514 6.74 7.45 20.21
C PRO A 514 7.17 7.66 18.77
N ALA A 515 7.53 8.89 18.40
CA ALA A 515 7.92 9.23 17.04
C ALA A 515 9.11 10.19 17.02
N VAL A 516 10.03 9.95 16.09
CA VAL A 516 11.16 10.84 15.78
C VAL A 516 11.12 11.14 14.29
N ARG A 517 11.33 12.41 13.92
CA ARG A 517 11.45 12.82 12.52
C ARG A 517 12.86 13.25 12.21
N LEU A 518 13.44 12.64 11.18
CA LEU A 518 14.71 13.00 10.58
C LEU A 518 14.45 13.79 9.29
N HIS A 519 14.97 15.02 9.21
CA HIS A 519 14.85 15.86 8.03
C HIS A 519 16.20 15.98 7.32
N LEU A 520 16.24 15.58 6.05
CA LEU A 520 17.44 15.62 5.22
C LEU A 520 17.56 16.98 4.53
N THR A 521 18.52 17.79 4.97
CA THR A 521 18.84 19.10 4.36
C THR A 521 19.54 18.96 3.00
N ASP A 522 20.13 17.80 2.75
CA ASP A 522 20.55 17.29 1.45
C ASP A 522 20.11 15.83 1.42
N ARG A 523 19.27 15.44 0.44
CA ARG A 523 18.67 14.10 0.43
C ARG A 523 19.71 13.00 0.26
N ALA A 524 20.65 13.15 -0.67
CA ALA A 524 21.63 12.11 -0.97
C ALA A 524 22.66 11.97 0.17
N ALA A 525 23.23 13.09 0.62
CA ALA A 525 24.16 13.09 1.75
C ALA A 525 23.45 12.68 3.05
N GLY A 526 22.19 13.06 3.20
CA GLY A 526 21.31 12.66 4.29
C GLY A 526 21.15 11.14 4.39
N VAL A 527 20.73 10.49 3.31
CA VAL A 527 20.59 9.03 3.27
C VAL A 527 21.92 8.35 3.57
N ALA A 528 23.02 8.79 2.95
CA ALA A 528 24.35 8.24 3.22
C ALA A 528 24.73 8.36 4.72
N ARG A 529 24.43 9.49 5.37
CA ARG A 529 24.66 9.65 6.81
C ARG A 529 23.76 8.76 7.65
N LEU A 530 22.48 8.58 7.29
CA LEU A 530 21.56 7.67 7.99
C LEU A 530 22.08 6.23 7.96
N LEU A 531 22.49 5.74 6.78
CA LEU A 531 22.99 4.38 6.62
C LEU A 531 24.31 4.17 7.38
N ALA A 532 25.23 5.13 7.31
CA ALA A 532 26.48 5.08 8.08
C ALA A 532 26.22 5.09 9.60
N ALA A 533 25.35 5.97 10.09
CA ALA A 533 24.97 6.01 11.51
C ALA A 533 24.30 4.73 11.98
N ALA A 534 23.48 4.12 11.12
CA ALA A 534 22.85 2.84 11.44
C ALA A 534 23.87 1.70 11.49
N GLN A 535 24.98 1.76 10.74
CA GLN A 535 26.08 0.78 10.86
C GLN A 535 26.92 0.98 12.13
N GLU A 536 26.99 2.21 12.65
CA GLU A 536 27.70 2.57 13.89
C GLU A 536 26.90 2.23 15.16
N ALA A 537 25.57 2.19 15.07
CA ALA A 537 24.63 2.01 16.17
C ALA A 537 24.68 0.63 16.84
#